data_AF-A0A5R9G5H2-F1
#
_entry.id   AF-A0A5R9G5H2-F1
#
_cell.length_a   1.000
_cell.length_b   1.000
_cell.length_c   1.000
_cell.angle_alpha   90.00
_cell.angle_beta   90.00
_cell.angle_gamma   90.00
#
_symmetry.space_group_name_H-M   'P 1'
#
loop_
_entity.id
_entity.type
_entity.pdbx_description
1 polymer ?
#
loop_
_entity_poly.entity_id
_entity_poly.type
_entity_poly.pdbx_seq_one_letter_code
_entity_poly.pdbx_strand_id
1 'polypeptide(L)'
;MKKTLVKYALRILPLGYMGLVWVQSGHFQPESVMHLSRYTLLSLGVLFEAAHLFQFGILYAALVVAALTFGPLTKRGEAFALLLSALYALLDEAHQYFVPFRSATLTDLAKDVVGVAVVWWAIRRSYRSQRSKLGQALRKCSAAFSKI
;
A
#
# COMPACT_ATOMS: atom_id res chain seq x y z
N MET A 1 18.10 20.64 -9.63
CA MET A 1 17.59 20.78 -8.24
C MET A 1 16.15 20.29 -8.07
N LYS A 2 15.12 20.89 -8.71
CA LYS A 2 13.71 20.47 -8.52
C LYS A 2 13.43 18.98 -8.80
N LYS A 3 13.93 18.43 -9.91
CA LYS A 3 13.70 17.01 -10.26
C LYS A 3 14.39 16.03 -9.30
N THR A 4 15.57 16.38 -8.79
CA THR A 4 16.29 15.60 -7.77
C THR A 4 15.52 15.56 -6.46
N LEU A 5 14.90 16.68 -6.05
CA LEU A 5 14.07 16.73 -4.85
C LEU A 5 12.81 15.86 -4.98
N VAL A 6 12.14 15.92 -6.14
CA VAL A 6 11.00 15.02 -6.44
C VAL A 6 11.43 13.54 -6.43
N LYS A 7 12.60 13.22 -6.98
CA LYS A 7 13.16 11.85 -6.98
C LYS A 7 13.30 11.31 -5.55
N TYR A 8 13.86 12.10 -4.64
CA TYR A 8 13.99 11.71 -3.23
C TYR A 8 12.65 11.67 -2.51
N ALA A 9 11.74 12.62 -2.78
CA ALA A 9 10.41 12.60 -2.20
C ALA A 9 9.64 11.32 -2.55
N LEU A 10 9.67 10.88 -3.82
CA LEU A 10 9.04 9.64 -4.26
C LEU A 10 9.66 8.38 -3.63
N ARG A 11 10.96 8.41 -3.28
CA ARG A 11 11.64 7.31 -2.60
C ARG A 11 11.31 7.22 -1.12
N ILE A 12 11.08 8.37 -0.48
CA ILE A 12 10.74 8.45 0.95
C ILE A 12 9.24 8.25 1.17
N LEU A 13 8.41 8.53 0.16
CA LEU A 13 6.95 8.41 0.25
C LEU A 13 6.47 7.05 0.79
N PRO A 14 6.99 5.88 0.35
CA PRO A 14 6.59 4.60 0.94
C PRO A 14 6.90 4.51 2.44
N LEU A 15 8.04 5.04 2.89
CA LEU A 15 8.41 5.04 4.31
C LEU A 15 7.49 5.94 5.14
N GLY A 16 7.15 7.11 4.61
CA GLY A 16 6.16 7.99 5.23
C GLY A 16 4.79 7.33 5.32
N TYR A 17 4.37 6.63 4.26
CA TYR A 17 3.11 5.89 4.24
C TYR A 17 3.10 4.74 5.24
N MET A 18 4.19 3.97 5.36
CA MET A 18 4.36 2.96 6.41
C MET A 18 4.20 3.59 7.81
N GLY A 19 4.86 4.72 8.07
CA GLY A 19 4.69 5.44 9.34
C GLY A 19 3.22 5.83 9.62
N LEU A 20 2.49 6.30 8.61
CA LEU A 20 1.07 6.63 8.74
C LEU A 20 0.22 5.39 9.06
N VAL A 21 0.45 4.29 8.35
CA VAL A 21 -0.22 3.00 8.59
C VAL A 21 0.02 2.53 10.02
N TRP A 22 1.26 2.55 10.48
CA TRP A 22 1.63 2.13 11.83
C TRP A 22 0.89 2.93 12.92
N VAL A 23 0.86 4.26 12.78
CA VAL A 23 0.18 5.14 13.74
C VAL A 23 -1.33 4.90 13.71
N GLN A 24 -1.92 4.75 12.52
CA GLN A 24 -3.33 4.46 12.32
C GLN A 24 -3.73 3.13 12.99
N SER A 25 -2.94 2.07 12.76
CA SER A 25 -3.17 0.74 13.33
C SER A 25 -3.01 0.73 14.86
N GLY A 26 -2.11 1.55 15.42
CA GLY A 26 -1.88 1.62 16.87
C GLY A 26 -2.87 2.49 17.67
N HIS A 27 -3.49 3.51 17.07
CA HIS A 27 -4.30 4.50 17.80
C HIS A 27 -5.81 4.35 17.66
N PHE A 28 -6.29 3.41 16.86
CA PHE A 28 -7.73 3.20 16.71
C PHE A 28 -8.32 2.50 17.94
N GLN A 29 -9.00 3.28 18.79
CA GLN A 29 -9.68 2.80 20.00
C GLN A 29 -11.17 2.51 19.69
N PRO A 30 -11.61 1.24 19.70
CA PRO A 30 -12.99 0.89 19.38
C PRO A 30 -14.02 1.45 20.38
N GLU A 31 -13.59 1.76 21.60
CA GLU A 31 -14.43 2.42 22.62
C GLU A 31 -15.01 3.76 22.15
N SER A 32 -14.24 4.49 21.33
CA SER A 32 -14.65 5.80 20.79
C SER A 32 -15.85 5.73 19.84
N VAL A 33 -16.26 4.55 19.38
CA VAL A 33 -17.41 4.37 18.48
C VAL A 33 -18.52 3.52 19.08
N MET A 34 -18.33 2.91 20.26
CA MET A 34 -19.30 2.00 20.87
C MET A 34 -20.62 2.66 21.30
N HIS A 35 -20.66 4.00 21.35
CA HIS A 35 -21.88 4.76 21.62
C HIS A 35 -22.76 4.97 20.37
N LEU A 36 -22.30 4.56 19.18
CA LEU A 36 -23.03 4.70 17.92
C LEU A 36 -24.08 3.59 17.73
N SER A 37 -25.06 3.83 16.84
CA SER A 37 -26.09 2.84 16.53
C SER A 37 -25.48 1.54 15.95
N ARG A 38 -26.14 0.40 16.18
CA ARG A 38 -25.70 -0.91 15.67
C ARG A 38 -25.49 -0.92 14.14
N TYR A 39 -26.35 -0.24 13.39
CA TYR A 39 -26.21 -0.13 11.94
C TYR A 39 -24.96 0.68 11.56
N THR A 40 -24.67 1.77 12.28
CA THR A 40 -23.48 2.60 12.07
C THR A 40 -22.20 1.82 12.38
N LEU A 41 -22.19 1.08 13.49
CA LEU A 41 -21.07 0.22 13.87
C LEU A 41 -20.77 -0.84 12.80
N LEU A 42 -21.80 -1.50 12.28
CA LEU A 42 -21.64 -2.51 11.23
C LEU A 42 -21.08 -1.88 9.93
N SER A 43 -21.61 -0.72 9.55
CA SER A 43 -21.19 0.00 8.35
C SER A 43 -19.74 0.48 8.44
N LEU A 44 -19.35 1.01 9.61
CA LEU A 44 -17.97 1.43 9.89
C LEU A 44 -17.01 0.25 9.92
N GLY A 45 -17.40 -0.88 10.52
CA GLY A 45 -16.59 -2.10 10.52
C GLY A 45 -16.28 -2.58 9.09
N VAL A 46 -17.30 -2.67 8.24
CA VAL A 46 -17.13 -3.02 6.82
C VAL A 46 -16.23 -2.03 6.09
N LEU A 47 -16.39 -0.73 6.36
CA LEU A 47 -15.55 0.30 5.74
C LEU A 47 -14.07 0.17 6.16
N PHE A 48 -13.80 -0.09 7.45
CA PHE A 48 -12.44 -0.26 7.94
C PHE A 48 -11.79 -1.56 7.44
N GLU A 49 -12.55 -2.65 7.33
CA GLU A 49 -12.07 -3.90 6.71
C GLU A 49 -11.79 -3.72 5.21
N ALA A 50 -12.69 -3.04 4.49
CA ALA A 50 -12.48 -2.74 3.08
C ALA A 50 -11.27 -1.80 2.88
N ALA A 51 -11.07 -0.83 3.78
CA ALA A 51 -9.91 0.06 3.73
C ALA A 51 -8.59 -0.69 3.91
N HIS A 52 -8.51 -1.62 4.86
CA HIS A 52 -7.33 -2.47 5.06
C HIS A 52 -6.94 -3.25 3.80
N LEU A 53 -7.94 -3.84 3.12
CA LEU A 53 -7.72 -4.58 1.88
C LEU A 53 -7.00 -3.72 0.81
N PHE A 54 -7.27 -2.42 0.73
CA PHE A 54 -6.60 -1.54 -0.23
C PHE A 54 -5.32 -0.88 0.31
N GLN A 55 -5.14 -0.80 1.62
CA GLN A 55 -4.04 -0.10 2.30
C GLN A 55 -2.67 -0.64 1.86
N PHE A 56 -2.46 -1.96 1.92
CA PHE A 56 -1.20 -2.56 1.50
C PHE A 56 -1.02 -2.60 -0.02
N GLY A 57 -2.13 -2.59 -0.78
CA GLY A 57 -2.10 -2.37 -2.22
C GLY A 57 -1.59 -0.98 -2.61
N ILE A 58 -1.96 0.06 -1.86
CA ILE A 58 -1.43 1.41 -2.01
C ILE A 58 0.06 1.45 -1.68
N LEU A 59 0.49 0.77 -0.60
CA LEU A 59 1.92 0.63 -0.29
C LEU A 59 2.69 -0.03 -1.45
N TYR A 60 2.15 -1.09 -2.05
CA TYR A 60 2.75 -1.73 -3.23
C TYR A 60 2.89 -0.73 -4.39
N ALA A 61 1.84 0.04 -4.70
CA ALA A 61 1.89 1.05 -5.75
C ALA A 61 2.93 2.14 -5.46
N ALA A 62 3.04 2.60 -4.21
CA ALA A 62 4.04 3.56 -3.78
C ALA A 62 5.47 3.02 -3.95
N LEU A 63 5.71 1.76 -3.57
CA LEU A 63 6.99 1.08 -3.77
C LEU A 63 7.34 0.93 -5.26
N VAL A 64 6.36 0.63 -6.12
CA VAL A 64 6.55 0.60 -7.57
C VAL A 64 6.96 1.98 -8.08
N VAL A 65 6.27 3.06 -7.69
CA VAL A 65 6.62 4.42 -8.09
C VAL A 65 8.02 4.80 -7.61
N ALA A 66 8.40 4.42 -6.39
CA ALA A 66 9.76 4.59 -5.88
C ALA A 66 10.78 3.81 -6.73
N ALA A 67 10.49 2.56 -7.08
CA ALA A 67 11.35 1.72 -7.93
C ALA A 67 11.55 2.33 -9.33
N LEU A 68 10.53 2.96 -9.89
CA LEU A 68 10.62 3.64 -11.20
C LEU A 68 11.63 4.79 -11.21
N THR A 69 11.98 5.35 -10.05
CA THR A 69 13.02 6.39 -9.93
C THR A 69 14.44 5.85 -10.12
N PHE A 70 14.63 4.53 -10.09
CA PHE A 70 15.91 3.85 -10.32
C PHE A 70 16.03 3.29 -11.75
N GLY A 71 14.93 3.24 -12.50
CA GLY A 71 14.91 2.68 -13.86
C GLY A 71 13.55 2.13 -14.26
N PRO A 72 13.47 1.41 -15.39
CA PRO A 72 12.23 0.75 -15.82
C PRO A 72 11.79 -0.33 -14.83
N LEU A 73 10.49 -0.60 -14.77
CA LEU A 73 9.94 -1.62 -13.87
C LEU A 73 10.37 -3.01 -14.36
N THR A 74 11.23 -3.67 -13.58
CA THR A 74 11.70 -5.03 -13.85
C THR A 74 10.90 -6.05 -13.04
N LYS A 75 10.89 -7.31 -13.48
CA LYS A 75 10.27 -8.41 -12.70
C LYS A 75 10.83 -8.51 -11.28
N ARG A 76 12.14 -8.22 -11.11
CA ARG A 76 12.80 -8.21 -9.79
C ARG A 76 12.29 -7.06 -8.91
N GLY A 77 12.15 -5.87 -9.49
CA GLY A 77 11.56 -4.71 -8.80
C GLY A 77 10.11 -4.94 -8.38
N GLU A 78 9.30 -5.54 -9.25
CA GLU A 78 7.92 -5.95 -8.91
C GLU A 78 7.89 -6.97 -7.77
N ALA A 79 8.72 -8.02 -7.85
CA ALA A 79 8.78 -9.06 -6.83
C ALA A 79 9.26 -8.51 -5.48
N PHE A 80 10.22 -7.60 -5.48
CA PHE A 80 10.71 -6.95 -4.26
C PHE A 80 9.63 -6.05 -3.64
N ALA A 81 8.92 -5.26 -4.43
CA ALA A 81 7.81 -4.44 -3.94
C ALA A 81 6.67 -5.31 -3.38
N LEU A 82 6.32 -6.40 -4.05
CA LEU A 82 5.34 -7.39 -3.56
C LEU A 82 5.76 -7.96 -2.21
N LEU A 83 7.01 -8.44 -2.11
CA LEU A 83 7.53 -9.05 -0.90
C LEU A 83 7.54 -8.05 0.26
N LEU A 84 8.00 -6.82 0.03
CA LEU A 84 7.99 -5.78 1.07
C LEU A 84 6.57 -5.44 1.53
N SER A 85 5.60 -5.30 0.61
CA SER A 85 4.21 -5.03 0.99
C SER A 85 3.61 -6.17 1.80
N ALA A 86 3.87 -7.43 1.42
CA ALA A 86 3.36 -8.60 2.15
C ALA A 86 4.02 -8.76 3.52
N LEU A 87 5.34 -8.56 3.62
CA LEU A 87 6.05 -8.57 4.91
C LEU A 87 5.58 -7.43 5.82
N TYR A 88 5.29 -6.26 5.25
CA TYR A 88 4.78 -5.14 6.03
C TYR A 88 3.34 -5.37 6.50
N ALA A 89 2.48 -5.99 5.69
CA ALA A 89 1.15 -6.42 6.14
C ALA A 89 1.23 -7.42 7.30
N LEU A 90 2.11 -8.42 7.19
CA LEU A 90 2.38 -9.35 8.29
C LEU A 90 2.88 -8.64 9.55
N LEU A 91 3.75 -7.64 9.40
CA LEU A 91 4.26 -6.88 10.52
C LEU A 91 3.16 -6.02 11.17
N ASP A 92 2.24 -5.46 10.38
CA ASP A 92 1.11 -4.69 10.91
C ASP A 92 0.13 -5.59 11.67
N GLU A 93 -0.21 -6.77 11.15
CA GLU A 93 -1.02 -7.77 11.87
C GLU A 93 -0.34 -8.20 13.19
N ALA A 94 0.97 -8.43 13.16
CA ALA A 94 1.75 -8.73 14.36
C ALA A 94 1.76 -7.55 15.36
N HIS A 95 1.79 -6.32 14.88
CA HIS A 95 1.69 -5.12 15.72
C HIS A 95 0.28 -4.99 16.32
N GLN A 96 -0.77 -5.22 15.53
CA GLN A 96 -2.17 -5.19 15.97
C GLN A 96 -2.47 -6.24 17.04
N TYR A 97 -1.77 -7.38 17.04
CA TYR A 97 -1.88 -8.37 18.11
C TYR A 97 -1.56 -7.81 19.51
N PHE A 98 -0.70 -6.79 19.59
CA PHE A 98 -0.36 -6.11 20.85
C PHE A 98 -1.27 -4.91 21.16
N VAL A 99 -2.20 -4.56 20.26
CA VAL A 99 -3.13 -3.44 20.44
C VAL A 99 -4.41 -3.96 21.12
N PRO A 100 -4.79 -3.44 22.29
CA PRO A 100 -6.01 -3.85 22.97
C PRO A 100 -7.25 -3.69 22.09
N PHE A 101 -8.20 -4.63 22.21
CA PHE A 101 -9.48 -4.63 21.49
C PHE A 101 -9.38 -4.76 19.96
N ARG A 102 -8.22 -5.20 19.43
CA ARG A 102 -8.05 -5.63 18.03
C ARG A 102 -7.95 -7.16 17.95
N SER A 103 -8.50 -7.71 16.88
CA SER A 103 -8.32 -9.11 16.51
C SER A 103 -7.35 -9.19 15.34
N ALA A 104 -6.14 -9.70 15.58
CA ALA A 104 -5.23 -10.07 14.51
C ALA A 104 -5.51 -11.53 14.13
N THR A 105 -5.89 -11.77 12.88
CA THR A 105 -6.23 -13.12 12.41
C THR A 105 -5.50 -13.48 11.13
N LEU A 106 -5.23 -14.77 10.94
CA LEU A 106 -4.68 -15.28 9.67
C LEU A 106 -5.58 -14.94 8.48
N THR A 107 -6.88 -14.78 8.70
CA THR A 107 -7.83 -14.36 7.68
C THR A 107 -7.64 -12.90 7.27
N ASP A 108 -7.25 -12.01 8.18
CA ASP A 108 -7.00 -10.60 7.87
C ASP A 108 -5.71 -10.44 7.06
N LEU A 109 -4.65 -11.16 7.46
CA LEU A 109 -3.43 -11.26 6.65
C LEU A 109 -3.71 -11.78 5.22
N ALA A 110 -4.59 -12.77 5.08
CA ALA A 110 -4.96 -13.28 3.75
C ALA A 110 -5.69 -12.22 2.91
N LYS A 111 -6.57 -11.41 3.51
CA LYS A 111 -7.25 -10.29 2.83
C LYS A 111 -6.23 -9.26 2.34
N ASP A 112 -5.26 -8.89 3.17
CA ASP A 112 -4.22 -7.92 2.81
C ASP A 112 -3.36 -8.39 1.64
N VAL A 113 -2.95 -9.66 1.67
CA VAL A 113 -2.19 -10.27 0.57
C VAL A 113 -3.01 -10.30 -0.72
N VAL A 114 -4.31 -10.58 -0.67
CA VAL A 114 -5.21 -10.50 -1.82
C VAL A 114 -5.28 -9.07 -2.36
N GLY A 115 -5.41 -8.08 -1.48
CA GLY A 115 -5.39 -6.66 -1.83
C GLY A 115 -4.12 -6.25 -2.59
N VAL A 116 -2.97 -6.64 -2.06
CA VAL A 116 -1.66 -6.44 -2.72
C VAL A 116 -1.63 -7.13 -4.09
N ALA A 117 -2.10 -8.37 -4.18
CA ALA A 117 -2.13 -9.14 -5.43
C ALA A 117 -3.02 -8.49 -6.50
N VAL A 118 -4.19 -7.93 -6.11
CA VAL A 118 -5.09 -7.22 -7.03
C VAL A 118 -4.41 -5.98 -7.61
N VAL A 119 -3.79 -5.14 -6.77
CA VAL A 119 -3.10 -3.94 -7.23
C VAL A 119 -1.87 -4.29 -8.08
N TRP A 120 -1.12 -5.32 -7.69
CA TRP A 120 -0.02 -5.86 -8.50
C TRP A 120 -0.49 -6.28 -9.89
N TRP A 121 -1.56 -7.07 -9.98
CA TRP A 121 -2.09 -7.51 -11.26
C TRP A 121 -2.54 -6.33 -12.12
N ALA A 122 -3.24 -5.36 -11.53
CA ALA A 122 -3.69 -4.15 -12.22
C ALA A 122 -2.53 -3.31 -12.76
N ILE A 123 -1.47 -3.09 -11.96
CA ILE A 123 -0.26 -2.37 -12.36
C ILE A 123 0.47 -3.13 -13.46
N ARG A 124 0.73 -4.43 -13.26
CA ARG A 124 1.47 -5.26 -14.23
C ARG A 124 0.75 -5.34 -15.57
N ARG A 125 -0.57 -5.53 -15.57
CA ARG A 125 -1.39 -5.55 -16.78
C ARG A 125 -1.39 -4.19 -17.48
N SER A 126 -1.51 -3.10 -16.72
CA SER A 126 -1.46 -1.74 -17.26
C SER A 126 -0.09 -1.39 -17.82
N TYR A 127 1.00 -1.77 -17.14
CA TYR A 127 2.36 -1.50 -17.54
C TYR A 127 2.76 -2.24 -18.83
N ARG A 128 2.20 -3.43 -19.07
CA ARG A 128 2.40 -4.18 -20.32
C ARG A 128 1.53 -3.67 -21.47
N SER A 129 0.36 -3.12 -21.16
CA SER A 129 -0.53 -2.56 -22.19
C SER A 129 0.04 -1.26 -22.77
N GLN A 130 0.13 -1.19 -24.10
CA GLN A 130 0.52 0.04 -24.81
C GLN A 130 -0.63 1.08 -24.80
N ARG A 131 -1.88 0.62 -24.69
CA ARG A 131 -3.08 1.46 -24.71
C ARG A 131 -3.48 2.01 -23.33
N SER A 132 -2.94 1.47 -22.24
CA SER A 132 -3.28 1.93 -20.88
C SER A 132 -2.66 3.31 -20.59
N LYS A 133 -3.51 4.28 -20.20
CA LYS A 133 -3.07 5.60 -19.72
C LYS A 133 -2.16 5.48 -18.50
N LEU A 134 -2.48 4.57 -17.58
CA LEU A 134 -1.66 4.29 -16.39
C LEU A 134 -0.29 3.73 -16.77
N GLY A 135 -0.24 2.76 -17.69
CA GLY A 135 1.01 2.22 -18.20
C GLY A 135 1.89 3.28 -18.88
N GLN A 136 1.29 4.17 -19.66
CA GLN A 136 2.00 5.31 -20.27
C GLN A 136 2.55 6.26 -19.20
N ALA A 137 1.78 6.59 -18.17
CA ALA A 137 2.23 7.45 -17.07
C ALA A 137 3.42 6.83 -16.31
N LEU A 138 3.35 5.54 -15.98
CA LEU A 138 4.45 4.83 -15.30
C LEU A 138 5.73 4.79 -16.15
N ARG A 139 5.61 4.53 -17.46
CA ARG A 139 6.77 4.56 -18.38
C ARG A 139 7.36 5.97 -18.52
N LYS A 140 6.51 7.00 -18.61
CA LYS A 140 6.95 8.41 -18.62
C LYS A 140 7.68 8.78 -17.33
N CYS A 141 7.17 8.33 -16.18
CA CYS A 141 7.80 8.52 -14.87
C CYS A 141 9.22 7.94 -14.86
N SER A 142 9.36 6.67 -15.27
CA SER A 142 10.67 6.03 -15.41
C SER A 142 11.64 6.79 -16.33
N ALA A 143 11.17 7.18 -17.52
CA ALA A 143 11.97 7.91 -18.49
C ALA A 143 12.40 9.30 -17.98
N ALA A 144 11.57 9.95 -17.16
CA ALA A 144 11.87 11.25 -16.58
C ALA A 144 13.02 11.20 -15.57
N PHE A 145 13.17 10.09 -14.83
CA PHE A 145 14.20 9.92 -13.80
C PHE A 145 15.43 9.13 -14.26
N SER A 146 15.34 8.37 -15.35
CA SER A 146 16.49 7.67 -15.96
C SER A 146 17.55 8.60 -16.54
N LYS A 147 17.22 9.87 -16.81
CA LYS A 147 18.13 10.87 -17.41
C LYS A 147 18.73 11.84 -16.38
N ILE A 148 18.58 11.54 -15.08
CA ILE A 148 19.00 12.37 -13.95
C ILE A 148 19.88 11.56 -13.01
#